data_AF-A0A959MTQ7-F1
#
_entry.id   AF-A0A959MTQ7-F1
#
_cell.length_a   1.000
_cell.length_b   1.000
_cell.length_c   1.000
_cell.angle_alpha   90.00
_cell.angle_beta   90.00
_cell.angle_gamma   90.00
#
_symmetry.space_group_name_H-M   'P 1'
#
loop_
_entity.id
_entity.type
_entity.pdbx_description
1 polymer ?
#
loop_
_entity_poly.entity_id
_entity_poly.type
_entity_poly.pdbx_seq_one_letter_code
_entity_poly.pdbx_strand_id
1 'polypeptide(L)'
;MKTKMILGIVFILLLSVSSFAQPKGDFPGDRPKMNPDEMAEKTADRLKKDLNLTDSQYNSVYEVYKNHFSEMKNIMENFSKNEDDMQKIMDQKQSELKTGMSSILNDDQMEKWEEIHKEMGQRQGPPGDRQGPPPRDR
;
A
#
# COMPACT_ATOMS: atom_id res chain seq x y z
N MET A 1 45.03 11.98 -36.60
CA MET A 1 44.97 10.89 -37.60
C MET A 1 44.53 9.63 -36.88
N LYS A 2 43.64 8.87 -37.52
CA LYS A 2 42.90 7.73 -36.98
C LYS A 2 43.76 6.47 -37.10
N THR A 3 43.83 5.64 -36.07
CA THR A 3 43.98 4.18 -36.24
C THR A 3 43.47 3.47 -35.01
N LYS A 4 42.28 2.88 -35.17
CA LYS A 4 41.74 1.83 -34.31
C LYS A 4 42.44 0.53 -34.71
N MET A 5 43.01 -0.20 -33.76
CA MET A 5 43.37 -1.61 -33.96
C MET A 5 42.79 -2.46 -32.83
N ILE A 6 42.10 -3.50 -33.28
CA ILE A 6 41.35 -4.49 -32.52
C ILE A 6 42.28 -5.69 -32.29
N LEU A 7 41.97 -6.46 -31.24
CA LEU A 7 42.18 -7.91 -31.05
C LEU A 7 43.38 -8.37 -30.20
N GLY A 8 43.08 -9.02 -29.07
CA GLY A 8 43.78 -10.24 -28.68
C GLY A 8 43.99 -10.53 -27.19
N ILE A 9 43.11 -11.37 -26.63
CA ILE A 9 43.45 -12.57 -25.83
C ILE A 9 43.69 -12.42 -24.29
N VAL A 10 42.65 -12.86 -23.55
CA VAL A 10 42.67 -13.94 -22.51
C VAL A 10 42.81 -13.60 -21.01
N PHE A 11 41.76 -14.03 -20.31
CA PHE A 11 41.66 -14.64 -18.97
C PHE A 11 41.57 -13.81 -17.68
N ILE A 12 40.65 -14.31 -16.84
CA ILE A 12 40.53 -14.21 -15.37
C ILE A 12 39.63 -13.05 -14.91
N LEU A 13 38.34 -13.35 -14.67
CA LEU A 13 37.79 -13.65 -13.35
C LEU A 13 38.00 -12.49 -12.38
N LEU A 14 36.95 -11.71 -12.16
CA LEU A 14 36.45 -11.37 -10.83
C LEU A 14 35.09 -10.67 -10.98
N LEU A 15 34.06 -11.46 -10.65
CA LEU A 15 32.70 -11.00 -10.39
C LEU A 15 32.74 -9.85 -9.38
N SER A 16 32.59 -8.63 -9.86
CA SER A 16 32.24 -7.47 -9.03
C SER A 16 30.85 -7.02 -9.43
N VAL A 17 29.86 -7.88 -9.17
CA VAL A 17 28.47 -7.42 -9.08
C VAL A 17 28.41 -6.65 -7.78
N SER A 18 28.58 -5.34 -7.88
CA SER A 18 28.41 -4.40 -6.78
C SER A 18 27.10 -4.72 -6.09
N SER A 19 27.21 -5.15 -4.84
CA SER A 19 26.13 -5.38 -3.91
C SER A 19 25.03 -4.34 -4.10
N PHE A 20 23.90 -4.77 -4.66
CA PHE A 20 22.64 -4.24 -4.15
C PHE A 20 22.55 -4.75 -2.72
N ALA A 21 23.08 -3.95 -1.78
CA ALA A 21 22.76 -4.06 -0.38
C ALA A 21 21.25 -3.82 -0.29
N GLN A 22 20.47 -4.90 -0.45
CA GLN A 22 19.06 -4.89 -0.08
C GLN A 22 19.02 -4.43 1.38
N PRO A 23 18.32 -3.32 1.71
CA PRO A 23 18.17 -2.92 3.09
C PRO A 23 17.68 -4.12 3.87
N LYS A 24 18.48 -4.47 4.89
CA LYS A 24 18.25 -5.59 5.80
C LYS A 24 16.79 -5.53 6.24
N GLY A 25 16.10 -6.65 6.00
CA GLY A 25 14.68 -6.79 6.24
C GLY A 25 14.25 -6.33 7.62
N ASP A 26 13.10 -5.66 7.65
CA ASP A 26 12.33 -5.39 8.85
C ASP A 26 12.10 -6.70 9.61
N PHE A 27 12.52 -6.72 10.86
CA PHE A 27 12.22 -7.79 11.81
C PHE A 27 10.69 -7.90 12.00
N PRO A 28 10.11 -9.11 12.14
CA PRO A 28 8.74 -9.28 12.59
C PRO A 28 8.69 -8.99 14.10
N GLY A 29 8.54 -7.72 14.47
CA GLY A 29 8.47 -7.30 15.87
C GLY A 29 8.04 -5.85 16.07
N ASP A 30 8.43 -4.96 15.16
CA ASP A 30 8.08 -3.53 15.19
C ASP A 30 7.35 -3.15 13.89
N ARG A 31 6.12 -3.64 13.71
CA ARG A 31 5.23 -2.96 12.75
C ARG A 31 5.07 -1.54 13.28
N PRO A 32 5.37 -0.49 12.51
CA PRO A 32 5.14 0.88 12.93
C PRO A 32 3.71 0.98 13.45
N LYS A 33 3.52 1.47 14.68
CA LYS A 33 2.17 1.70 15.22
C LYS A 33 1.45 2.60 14.23
N MET A 34 0.46 2.05 13.54
CA MET A 34 -0.37 2.79 12.61
C MET A 34 -1.02 3.96 13.37
N ASN A 35 -0.62 5.17 13.03
CA ASN A 35 -1.25 6.40 13.50
C ASN A 35 -2.40 6.74 12.55
N PRO A 36 -3.67 6.66 12.97
CA PRO A 36 -4.82 6.94 12.10
C PRO A 36 -4.76 8.32 11.45
N ASP A 37 -4.28 9.34 12.17
CA ASP A 37 -4.20 10.71 11.68
C ASP A 37 -3.19 10.82 10.52
N GLU A 38 -2.00 10.28 10.68
CA GLU A 38 -0.95 10.30 9.64
C GLU A 38 -1.37 9.50 8.41
N MET A 39 -2.06 8.37 8.59
CA MET A 39 -2.57 7.58 7.47
C MET A 39 -3.69 8.30 6.73
N ALA A 40 -4.59 8.96 7.46
CA ALA A 40 -5.66 9.76 6.89
C ALA A 40 -5.10 10.93 6.09
N GLU A 41 -4.12 11.67 6.63
CA GLU A 41 -3.45 12.77 5.96
C GLU A 41 -2.81 12.32 4.65
N LYS A 42 -2.00 11.26 4.68
CA LYS A 42 -1.36 10.71 3.46
C LYS A 42 -2.38 10.26 2.41
N THR A 43 -3.49 9.68 2.85
CA THR A 43 -4.55 9.23 1.95
C THR A 43 -5.27 10.41 1.33
N ALA A 44 -5.67 11.39 2.15
CA ALA A 44 -6.30 12.62 1.70
C ALA A 44 -5.40 13.41 0.75
N ASP A 45 -4.09 13.48 1.02
CA ASP A 45 -3.10 14.14 0.16
C ASP A 45 -2.97 13.50 -1.21
N ARG A 46 -2.97 12.16 -1.25
CA ARG A 46 -2.99 11.42 -2.52
C ARG A 46 -4.29 11.69 -3.26
N LEU A 47 -5.43 11.53 -2.60
CA LEU A 47 -6.75 11.74 -3.22
C LEU A 47 -6.94 13.20 -3.67
N LYS A 48 -6.37 14.18 -2.98
CA LYS A 48 -6.37 15.58 -3.41
C LYS A 48 -5.76 15.75 -4.78
N LYS A 49 -4.62 15.08 -5.03
CA LYS A 49 -3.91 15.12 -6.31
C LYS A 49 -4.63 14.31 -7.38
N ASP A 50 -5.08 13.10 -7.03
CA ASP A 50 -5.66 12.18 -8.00
C ASP A 50 -7.07 12.62 -8.42
N LEU A 51 -7.87 13.17 -7.50
CA LEU A 51 -9.26 13.57 -7.73
C LEU A 51 -9.45 15.09 -7.87
N ASN A 52 -8.37 15.87 -7.79
CA ASN A 52 -8.41 17.34 -7.76
C ASN A 52 -9.39 17.88 -6.70
N LEU A 53 -9.29 17.37 -5.47
CA LEU A 53 -10.20 17.75 -4.39
C LEU A 53 -10.05 19.24 -4.04
N THR A 54 -11.18 19.90 -3.78
CA THR A 54 -11.18 21.22 -3.12
C THR A 54 -10.70 21.09 -1.67
N ASP A 55 -10.32 22.21 -1.03
CA ASP A 55 -9.90 22.18 0.39
C ASP A 55 -11.02 21.71 1.32
N SER A 56 -12.27 22.04 1.01
CA SER A 56 -13.45 21.55 1.75
C SER A 56 -13.59 20.03 1.61
N GLN A 57 -13.51 19.51 0.38
CA GLN A 57 -13.57 18.07 0.14
C GLN A 57 -12.39 17.35 0.79
N TYR A 58 -11.19 17.90 0.73
CA TYR A 58 -10.00 17.36 1.40
C TYR A 58 -10.22 17.18 2.89
N ASN A 59 -10.70 18.21 3.59
CA ASN A 59 -10.95 18.14 5.03
C ASN A 59 -12.00 17.05 5.37
N SER A 60 -13.07 16.97 4.58
CA SER A 60 -14.09 15.93 4.78
C SER A 60 -13.55 14.52 4.50
N VAL A 61 -12.73 14.36 3.45
CA VAL A 61 -12.07 13.09 3.14
C VAL A 61 -11.10 12.68 4.25
N TYR A 62 -10.31 13.63 4.76
CA TYR A 62 -9.41 13.40 5.89
C TYR A 62 -10.17 12.87 7.11
N GLU A 63 -11.26 13.52 7.52
CA GLU A 63 -12.06 13.07 8.67
C GLU A 63 -12.68 11.69 8.46
N VAL A 64 -13.21 11.41 7.25
CA VAL A 64 -13.75 10.09 6.91
C VAL A 64 -12.68 9.00 7.03
N TYR A 65 -11.49 9.22 6.48
CA TYR A 65 -10.40 8.24 6.54
C TYR A 65 -9.81 8.11 7.94
N LYS A 66 -9.71 9.19 8.71
CA LYS A 66 -9.27 9.17 10.11
C LYS A 66 -10.17 8.28 10.95
N ASN A 67 -11.48 8.44 10.82
CA ASN A 67 -12.47 7.62 11.52
C ASN A 67 -12.36 6.17 11.08
N HIS A 68 -12.33 5.92 9.76
CA HIS A 68 -12.16 4.58 9.21
C HIS A 68 -10.91 3.87 9.76
N PHE A 69 -9.74 4.52 9.73
CA PHE A 69 -8.51 3.93 10.23
C PHE A 69 -8.50 3.72 11.75
N SER A 70 -9.16 4.61 12.50
CA SER A 70 -9.30 4.44 13.96
C SER A 70 -10.16 3.23 14.31
N GLU A 71 -11.26 3.03 13.59
CA GLU A 71 -12.13 1.86 13.76
C GLU A 71 -11.42 0.57 13.33
N MET A 72 -10.73 0.59 12.19
CA MET A 72 -9.94 -0.55 11.72
C MET A 72 -8.87 -0.96 12.72
N LYS A 73 -8.18 0.02 13.33
CA LYS A 73 -7.23 -0.24 14.42
C LYS A 73 -7.91 -0.91 15.61
N ASN A 74 -9.06 -0.41 16.05
CA ASN A 74 -9.82 -0.99 17.16
C ASN A 74 -10.26 -2.43 16.85
N ILE A 75 -10.76 -2.68 15.63
CA ILE A 75 -11.13 -4.02 15.16
C ILE A 75 -9.93 -4.96 15.22
N MET A 76 -8.76 -4.55 14.70
CA MET A 76 -7.55 -5.39 14.73
C MET A 76 -7.04 -5.66 16.16
N GLU A 77 -7.19 -4.70 17.07
CA GLU A 77 -6.76 -4.84 18.47
C GLU A 77 -7.71 -5.72 19.30
N ASN A 78 -9.02 -5.70 19.01
CA ASN A 78 -10.05 -6.33 19.84
C ASN A 78 -10.70 -7.59 19.23
N PHE A 79 -10.67 -7.76 17.91
CA PHE A 79 -11.25 -8.90 17.20
C PHE A 79 -10.16 -9.72 16.52
N SER A 80 -9.85 -10.92 17.04
CA SER A 80 -8.83 -11.81 16.47
C SER A 80 -9.23 -13.28 16.32
N LYS A 81 -10.52 -13.62 16.46
CA LYS A 81 -10.90 -15.02 16.75
C LYS A 81 -11.68 -15.77 15.66
N ASN A 82 -12.25 -15.10 14.65
CA ASN A 82 -12.97 -15.74 13.55
C ASN A 82 -12.73 -15.02 12.23
N GLU A 83 -12.31 -15.75 11.19
CA GLU A 83 -12.06 -15.20 9.85
C GLU A 83 -13.34 -14.77 9.14
N ASP A 84 -14.43 -15.56 9.22
CA ASP A 84 -15.72 -15.24 8.61
C ASP A 84 -16.36 -13.97 9.19
N ASP A 85 -16.22 -13.76 10.50
CA ASP A 85 -16.71 -12.56 11.17
C ASP A 85 -15.88 -11.33 10.77
N MET A 86 -14.57 -11.52 10.60
CA MET A 86 -13.67 -10.46 10.15
C MET A 86 -13.99 -10.01 8.73
N GLN A 87 -14.23 -10.94 7.80
CA GLN A 87 -14.57 -10.58 6.42
C GLN A 87 -15.83 -9.72 6.36
N LYS A 88 -16.90 -10.12 7.07
CA LYS A 88 -18.16 -9.36 7.12
C LYS A 88 -17.96 -7.96 7.71
N ILE A 89 -17.16 -7.85 8.77
CA ILE A 89 -16.83 -6.56 9.38
C ILE A 89 -16.08 -5.68 8.37
N MET A 90 -15.11 -6.23 7.63
CA MET A 90 -14.38 -5.47 6.61
C MET A 90 -15.28 -5.02 5.46
N ASP A 91 -16.14 -5.89 4.96
CA ASP A 91 -17.09 -5.57 3.89
C ASP A 91 -18.06 -4.45 4.32
N GLN A 92 -18.51 -4.50 5.58
CA GLN A 92 -19.33 -3.44 6.17
C GLN A 92 -18.54 -2.13 6.24
N LYS A 93 -17.32 -2.15 6.76
CA LYS A 93 -16.48 -0.93 6.89
C LYS A 93 -16.12 -0.33 5.54
N GLN A 94 -15.95 -1.16 4.52
CA GLN A 94 -15.75 -0.70 3.14
C GLN A 94 -17.01 -0.02 2.58
N SER A 95 -18.19 -0.58 2.86
CA SER A 95 -19.47 0.02 2.44
C SER A 95 -19.74 1.36 3.14
N GLU A 96 -19.43 1.45 4.44
CA GLU A 96 -19.51 2.70 5.21
C GLU A 96 -18.56 3.76 4.65
N LEU A 97 -17.31 3.38 4.35
CA LEU A 97 -16.34 4.27 3.70
C LEU A 97 -16.86 4.78 2.35
N LYS A 98 -17.36 3.88 1.49
CA LYS A 98 -17.93 4.24 0.18
C LYS A 98 -19.08 5.24 0.32
N THR A 99 -19.97 5.01 1.29
CA THR A 99 -21.10 5.91 1.57
C THR A 99 -20.59 7.29 1.99
N GLY A 100 -19.61 7.34 2.89
CA GLY A 100 -18.97 8.60 3.29
C GLY A 100 -18.39 9.37 2.10
N MET A 101 -17.66 8.67 1.22
CA MET A 101 -17.06 9.28 0.03
C MET A 101 -18.10 9.80 -0.96
N SER A 102 -19.20 9.07 -1.20
CA SER A 102 -20.27 9.51 -2.11
C SER A 102 -20.99 10.80 -1.67
N SER A 103 -20.90 11.16 -0.39
CA SER A 103 -21.47 12.42 0.13
C SER A 103 -20.55 13.64 -0.09
N ILE A 104 -19.28 13.40 -0.42
CA ILE A 104 -18.23 14.41 -0.53
C ILE A 104 -17.80 14.63 -1.98
N LEU A 105 -17.72 13.54 -2.74
CA LEU A 105 -17.25 13.53 -4.13
C LEU A 105 -18.40 13.77 -5.10
N ASN A 106 -18.11 14.40 -6.23
CA ASN A 106 -19.02 14.38 -7.38
C ASN A 106 -18.88 13.08 -8.17
N ASP A 107 -19.73 12.88 -9.17
CA ASP A 107 -19.81 11.64 -9.94
C ASP A 107 -18.46 11.26 -10.59
N ASP A 108 -17.79 12.19 -11.27
CA ASP A 108 -16.49 11.96 -11.93
C ASP A 108 -15.39 11.59 -10.91
N GLN A 109 -15.37 12.27 -9.77
CA GLN A 109 -14.41 11.99 -8.69
C GLN A 109 -14.69 10.65 -8.03
N MET A 110 -15.97 10.28 -7.90
CA MET A 110 -16.39 9.02 -7.30
C MET A 110 -16.01 7.83 -8.19
N GLU A 111 -16.23 7.93 -9.50
CA GLU A 111 -15.81 6.90 -10.46
C GLU A 111 -14.29 6.64 -10.37
N LYS A 112 -13.50 7.71 -10.41
CA LYS A 112 -12.04 7.61 -10.28
C LYS A 112 -11.59 7.07 -8.91
N TRP A 113 -12.31 7.43 -7.84
CA TRP A 113 -12.04 6.88 -6.51
C TRP A 113 -12.29 5.36 -6.47
N GLU A 114 -13.37 4.89 -7.09
CA GLU A 114 -13.67 3.46 -7.18
C GLU A 114 -12.61 2.68 -7.98
N GLU A 115 -12.11 3.24 -9.07
CA GLU A 115 -10.99 2.67 -9.84
C GLU A 115 -9.73 2.53 -8.98
N ILE A 116 -9.32 3.62 -8.32
CA ILE A 116 -8.16 3.64 -7.42
C ILE A 116 -8.32 2.58 -6.32
N HIS A 117 -9.52 2.48 -5.74
CA HIS A 117 -9.80 1.53 -4.67
C HIS A 117 -9.78 0.07 -5.15
N LYS A 118 -10.32 -0.20 -6.34
CA LYS A 118 -10.31 -1.52 -6.98
C LYS A 118 -8.89 -1.98 -7.31
N GLU A 119 -8.04 -1.10 -7.84
CA GLU A 119 -6.63 -1.42 -8.11
C GLU A 119 -5.87 -1.79 -6.83
N MET A 120 -6.14 -1.09 -5.71
CA MET A 120 -5.54 -1.42 -4.42
C MET A 120 -6.01 -2.77 -3.87
N GLY A 121 -7.28 -3.13 -4.09
CA GLY A 121 -7.82 -4.45 -3.74
C GLY A 121 -7.20 -5.57 -4.58
N GLN A 122 -6.99 -5.35 -5.88
CA GLN A 122 -6.40 -6.36 -6.78
C GLN A 122 -4.90 -6.61 -6.50
N ARG A 123 -4.16 -5.60 -6.02
CA ARG A 123 -2.76 -5.77 -5.61
C ARG A 123 -2.60 -6.53 -4.29
N GLN A 124 -3.67 -6.67 -3.50
CA GLN A 124 -3.74 -7.57 -2.36
C GLN A 124 -4.26 -8.94 -2.82
N GLY A 125 -3.47 -9.64 -3.63
CA GLY A 125 -3.76 -11.03 -4.02
C GLY A 125 -3.83 -11.98 -2.81
N PRO A 126 -4.34 -13.21 -3.00
CA PRO A 126 -4.56 -14.17 -1.92
C PRO A 126 -3.32 -14.33 -1.04
N PRO A 127 -3.47 -14.47 0.29
CA PRO A 127 -2.36 -14.62 1.23
C PRO A 127 -1.35 -15.76 0.92
N GLY A 128 -1.68 -16.67 -0.01
CA GLY A 128 -0.89 -17.85 -0.38
C GLY A 128 0.18 -17.65 -1.47
N ASP A 129 0.13 -16.59 -2.28
CA ASP A 129 1.12 -16.37 -3.35
C ASP A 129 2.27 -15.43 -2.95
N ARG A 130 2.31 -14.99 -1.69
CA ARG A 130 3.53 -14.47 -1.09
C ARG A 130 4.49 -15.65 -0.92
N GLN A 131 5.21 -16.01 -1.98
CA GLN A 131 6.45 -16.78 -1.87
C GLN A 131 7.36 -16.01 -0.90
N GLY A 132 7.26 -16.33 0.39
CA GLY A 132 8.33 -16.03 1.33
C GLY A 132 9.61 -16.62 0.76
N PRO A 133 10.78 -16.05 1.09
CA PRO A 133 12.05 -16.65 0.67
C PRO A 133 12.05 -18.14 1.05
N PRO A 134 12.51 -19.05 0.17
CA PRO A 134 12.50 -20.48 0.44
C PRO A 134 13.16 -20.76 1.80
N PRO A 135 12.69 -21.77 2.57
CA PRO A 135 13.31 -22.13 3.83
C PRO A 135 14.82 -22.25 3.61
N ARG A 136 15.60 -21.47 4.36
CA ARG A 136 17.05 -21.69 4.41
C ARG A 136 17.24 -22.99 5.17
N ASP A 137 17.47 -24.06 4.43
CA ASP A 137 17.94 -25.33 4.97
C ASP A 137 19.10 -25.03 5.94
N ARG A 138 18.91 -25.39 7.21
CA ARG A 138 19.97 -25.33 8.23
C ARG A 138 20.81 -26.58 8.17
#